data_AF-A0A8G2A4J4-F1
#
_entry.id   AF-A0A8G2A4J4-F1
#
_cell.length_a   1.000
_cell.length_b   1.000
_cell.length_c   1.000
_cell.angle_alpha   90.00
_cell.angle_beta   90.00
_cell.angle_gamma   90.00
#
_symmetry.space_group_name_H-M   'P 1'
#
loop_
_entity.id
_entity.type
_entity.pdbx_description
1 polymer ?
#
loop_
_entity_poly.entity_id
_entity_poly.type
_entity_poly.pdbx_seq_one_letter_code
_entity_poly.pdbx_strand_id
1 'polypeptide(L)' 'MIYPFDASYAQKVLRIHYEYAGVIVRKRERLAAKATGLIAHDRILAAAENDVANAENRRELSLNTQRIEARAA' A
#
# COMPACT_ATOMS: atom_id res chain seq x y z
N MET A 1 -0.07 4.09 9.70
CA MET A 1 0.82 5.18 9.26
C MET A 1 1.48 4.76 7.95
N ILE A 2 1.09 5.30 6.80
CA ILE A 2 1.67 4.92 5.51
C ILE A 2 3.13 5.37 5.47
N TYR A 3 4.05 4.46 5.15
CA TYR A 3 5.47 4.80 5.08
C TYR A 3 5.70 5.76 3.90
N PRO A 4 6.52 6.82 4.03
CA PRO A 4 6.73 7.81 2.96
C PRO A 4 7.19 7.19 1.63
N PHE A 5 7.94 6.07 1.72
CA PHE A 5 8.40 5.31 0.57
C PHE A 5 7.23 4.66 -0.20
N ASP A 6 6.27 4.06 0.51
CA ASP A 6 5.12 3.38 -0.10
C ASP A 6 4.18 4.38 -0.77
N ALA A 7 3.96 5.55 -0.15
CA ALA A 7 3.20 6.64 -0.74
C ALA A 7 3.89 7.18 -2.01
N SER A 8 5.21 7.39 -1.96
CA SER A 8 5.98 7.84 -3.12
C SER A 8 5.96 6.80 -4.25
N TYR A 9 6.00 5.51 -3.91
CA TYR A 9 5.95 4.42 -4.87
C TYR A 9 4.56 4.31 -5.52
N ALA A 10 3.48 4.36 -4.73
CA ALA A 10 2.11 4.40 -5.23
C ALA A 10 1.91 5.56 -6.22
N GLN A 11 2.40 6.75 -5.87
CA GLN A 11 2.30 7.93 -6.74
C GLN A 11 3.10 7.78 -8.05
N LYS A 12 4.26 7.13 -8.01
CA LYS A 12 5.04 6.81 -9.23
C LYS A 12 4.28 5.85 -10.15
N VAL A 13 3.67 4.80 -9.60
CA VAL A 13 2.87 3.83 -10.36
C VAL A 13 1.66 4.51 -10.99
N LEU A 14 0.97 5.40 -10.26
CA LEU A 14 -0.15 6.19 -10.78
C LEU A 14 0.28 7.07 -11.96
N ARG A 15 1.43 7.74 -11.83
CA ARG A 15 1.97 8.62 -12.88
C ARG A 15 2.23 7.88 -14.18
N ILE A 16 2.84 6.69 -14.11
CA ILE A 16 3.11 5.84 -15.29
C ILE A 16 1.81 5.50 -16.03
N HIS A 17 0.75 5.14 -15.31
CA HIS A 17 -0.54 4.81 -15.92
C HIS A 17 -1.20 6.04 -16.58
N TYR A 18 -1.04 7.22 -15.99
CA TYR A 18 -1.56 8.46 -16.56
C TYR A 18 -0.76 8.92 -17.79
N GLU A 19 0.55 8.75 -17.78
CA GLU A 19 1.43 8.98 -18.95
C GLU A 19 1.03 8.04 -20.09
N TYR A 20 0.84 6.74 -19.81
CA TYR A 20 0.33 5.78 -20.79
C TYR A 20 -1.07 6.13 -21.29
N ALA A 21 -1.98 6.54 -20.41
CA ALA A 21 -3.30 6.99 -20.84
C ALA A 21 -3.25 8.22 -21.76
N GLY A 22 -2.22 9.07 -21.61
CA GLY A 22 -1.98 10.23 -22.47
C GLY A 22 -1.77 9.88 -23.94
N VAL A 23 -1.15 8.73 -24.25
CA VAL A 23 -0.90 8.29 -25.63
C VAL A 23 -2.09 7.58 -26.28
N ILE A 24 -3.11 7.20 -25.49
CA ILE A 24 -4.29 6.49 -26.00
C ILE A 24 -5.27 7.49 -26.66
N VAL A 25 -5.56 7.32 -27.94
CA VAL A 25 -6.48 8.17 -28.71
C VAL A 25 -7.95 7.91 -28.35
N ARG A 26 -8.32 6.64 -28.17
CA ARG A 26 -9.72 6.25 -27.90
C ARG A 26 -10.12 6.59 -26.46
N LYS A 27 -11.20 7.38 -26.32
CA LYS A 27 -11.67 7.87 -25.01
C LYS A 27 -11.94 6.76 -23.99
N ARG A 28 -12.57 5.65 -24.42
CA ARG A 28 -12.89 4.52 -23.53
C ARG A 28 -11.64 3.81 -23.01
N GLU A 29 -10.69 3.52 -23.89
CA GLU A 29 -9.44 2.86 -23.54
C GLU A 29 -8.57 3.76 -22.65
N ARG A 30 -8.56 5.08 -22.91
CA ARG A 30 -7.91 6.07 -22.04
C ARG A 30 -8.50 6.07 -20.64
N LEU A 31 -9.83 6.04 -20.52
CA LEU A 31 -10.52 5.99 -19.23
C LEU A 31 -10.18 4.70 -18.48
N ALA A 32 -10.18 3.56 -19.17
CA ALA A 32 -9.81 2.28 -18.60
C ALA A 32 -8.37 2.30 -18.05
N ALA A 33 -7.40 2.81 -18.82
CA ALA A 33 -6.01 2.92 -18.37
C ALA A 33 -5.86 3.80 -17.11
N LYS A 34 -6.58 4.93 -17.03
CA LYS A 34 -6.61 5.77 -15.81
C LYS A 34 -7.21 5.04 -14.63
N ALA A 35 -8.32 4.33 -14.83
CA ALA A 35 -8.98 3.55 -13.78
C ALA A 35 -8.07 2.43 -13.27
N THR A 36 -7.35 1.73 -14.15
CA THR A 36 -6.35 0.73 -13.76
C THR A 36 -5.25 1.34 -12.90
N GLY A 37 -4.76 2.53 -13.26
CA GLY A 37 -3.76 3.25 -12.46
C GLY A 37 -4.25 3.61 -11.05
N LEU A 38 -5.50 4.07 -10.92
CA LEU A 38 -6.13 4.38 -9.64
C LEU A 38 -6.30 3.11 -8.77
N ILE A 39 -6.81 2.02 -9.36
CA ILE A 39 -6.95 0.74 -8.64
C ILE A 39 -5.59 0.23 -8.15
N ALA A 40 -4.55 0.33 -8.98
CA ALA A 40 -3.20 -0.09 -8.60
C ALA A 40 -2.64 0.77 -7.47
N HIS A 41 -2.81 2.10 -7.54
CA HIS A 41 -2.43 3.04 -6.49
C HIS A 41 -3.09 2.69 -5.16
N ASP A 42 -4.41 2.51 -5.14
CA ASP A 42 -5.16 2.23 -3.91
C ASP A 42 -4.78 0.88 -3.30
N ARG A 43 -4.52 -0.14 -4.14
CA ARG A 43 -4.03 -1.44 -3.67
C ARG A 43 -2.66 -1.33 -2.99
N ILE A 44 -1.75 -0.51 -3.51
CA ILE A 44 -0.43 -0.30 -2.91
C ILE A 44 -0.58 0.37 -1.54
N LEU A 45 -1.42 1.39 -1.43
CA LEU A 45 -1.69 2.06 -0.16
C LEU A 45 -2.34 1.12 0.87
N ALA A 46 -3.35 0.34 0.45
CA ALA A 46 -4.00 -0.63 1.32
C ALA A 46 -3.05 -1.75 1.78
N ALA A 47 -2.14 -2.20 0.92
CA ALA A 47 -1.10 -3.18 1.30
C ALA A 47 -0.15 -2.59 2.35
N ALA A 48 0.29 -1.34 2.16
CA ALA A 48 1.15 -0.64 3.12
C ALA A 48 0.45 -0.43 4.48
N GLU A 49 -0.85 -0.15 4.50
CA GLU A 49 -1.62 -0.06 5.74
C GLU A 49 -1.70 -1.41 6.47
N ASN A 50 -1.94 -2.50 5.75
CA ASN A 50 -1.99 -3.85 6.31
C ASN A 50 -0.63 -4.31 6.87
N ASP A 51 0.48 -3.98 6.19
CA ASP A 51 1.81 -4.31 6.67
C ASP A 51 2.17 -3.59 7.98
N VAL A 52 1.70 -2.35 8.14
CA VAL A 52 1.85 -1.59 9.39
C VAL A 52 1.03 -2.21 10.52
N ALA A 53 -0.25 -2.53 10.27
CA ALA A 53 -1.09 -3.21 11.25
C ALA A 53 -0.51 -4.58 11.66
N ASN A 54 0.05 -5.33 10.72
CA ASN A 54 0.74 -6.59 10.99
C ASN A 54 2.04 -6.39 11.78
N ALA A 55 2.78 -5.32 11.55
CA ALA A 55 3.98 -4.99 12.31
C ALA A 55 3.65 -4.58 13.77
N GLU A 56 2.58 -3.81 13.97
CA GLU A 56 2.07 -3.45 15.30
C GLU A 56 1.59 -4.70 16.06
N ASN A 57 0.78 -5.55 15.42
CA ASN A 57 0.34 -6.83 16.00
C ASN A 57 1.52 -7.74 16.40
N ARG A 58 2.57 -7.84 15.58
CA ARG A 58 3.78 -8.62 15.92
C ARG A 58 4.51 -8.05 17.15
N ARG A 59 4.57 -6.73 17.29
CA ARG A 59 5.15 -6.08 18.49
C ARG A 59 4.33 -6.36 19.73
N GLU A 60 3.01 -6.25 19.66
CA GLU A 60 2.12 -6.54 20.79
C GLU A 60 2.19 -8.01 21.21
N LEU A 61 2.20 -8.93 20.26
CA LEU A 61 2.38 -10.36 20.53
C LEU A 61 3.71 -10.64 21.23
N SER A 62 4.81 -10.06 20.73
CA SER A 62 6.13 -10.21 21.35
C SER A 62 6.20 -9.64 22.77
N LEU A 63 5.61 -8.46 23.01
CA LEU A 63 5.51 -7.85 24.33
C LEU A 63 4.67 -8.71 25.30
N ASN A 64 3.57 -9.30 24.82
CA ASN A 64 2.77 -10.21 25.62
C ASN A 64 3.53 -11.51 25.96
N THR A 65 4.27 -12.07 25.01
CA THR A 65 5.13 -13.24 25.28
C THR A 65 6.16 -12.94 26.36
N GLN A 66 6.87 -11.81 26.27
CA GLN A 66 7.84 -11.38 27.29
C GLN A 66 7.20 -11.18 28.66
N ARG A 67 5.98 -10.62 28.72
CA ARG A 67 5.24 -10.44 29.99
C ARG A 67 4.81 -11.76 30.60
N ILE A 68 4.45 -12.76 29.79
CA ILE A 68 4.07 -14.09 30.25
C ILE A 68 5.32 -14.81 30.78
N GLU A 69 6.42 -14.78 30.05
CA GLU A 69 7.70 -15.37 30.47
C GLU A 69 8.21 -14.74 31.78
N ALA A 70 8.13 -13.41 31.92
CA ALA A 70 8.52 -12.71 33.15
C ALA A 70 7.61 -12.98 34.36
N ARG A 71 6.38 -13.49 34.15
CA ARG A 71 5.47 -13.91 35.24
C ARG A 71 5.64 -15.38 35.62
N ALA A 72 6.24 -16.18 34.75
CA ALA A 72 6.48 -17.60 34.97
C ALA A 72 7.83 -17.88 35.65
N ALA A 73 8.69 -16.86 35.79
CA ALA A 73 9.96 -16.87 36.51
C ALA A 73 9.80 -16.30 37.93
#